data_AF-A0A9R1L7F7-F1
#
_entry.id   AF-A0A9R1L7F7-F1
#
_cell.length_a   1.000
_cell.length_b   1.000
_cell.length_c   1.000
_cell.angle_alpha   90.00
_cell.angle_beta   90.00
_cell.angle_gamma   90.00
#
_symmetry.space_group_name_H-M   'P 1'
#
loop_
_entity.id
_entity.type
_entity.pdbx_description
1 polymer ?
#
loop_
_entity_poly.entity_id
_entity_poly.type
_entity_poly.pdbx_seq_one_letter_code
_entity_poly.pdbx_strand_id
1 'polypeptide(L)'
;MALEWVVLGYAAGAEAIMLLLLTLPGLDALRRGMISVVRSALKPMMSVVPFCLFLLMDIYWKYEMRPTCDDEHACTPSEHLRHQKSIMKSQRNALLIAAALLLYWILFSVTSLVVKLDHLQQRVDKLKKRDD
;
A
#
# COMPACT_ATOMS: atom_id res chain seq x y z
N MET A 1 15.21 11.84 -2.47
CA MET A 1 15.68 10.61 -3.15
C MET A 1 15.82 9.38 -2.27
N ALA A 2 16.33 9.39 -1.03
CA ALA A 2 16.34 8.18 -0.17
C ALA A 2 15.23 8.20 0.89
N LEU A 3 14.97 9.36 1.50
CA LEU A 3 13.99 9.53 2.56
C LEU A 3 12.56 9.16 2.12
N GLU A 4 12.16 9.51 0.88
CA GLU A 4 10.82 9.22 0.35
C GLU A 4 10.52 7.71 0.32
N TRP A 5 11.49 6.89 -0.12
CA TRP A 5 11.33 5.44 -0.18
C TRP A 5 11.42 4.78 1.19
N VAL A 6 12.18 5.39 2.11
CA VAL A 6 12.22 4.94 3.50
C VAL A 6 10.86 5.16 4.16
N VAL A 7 10.26 6.35 3.99
CA VAL A 7 8.91 6.66 4.48
C VAL A 7 7.86 5.73 3.87
N LEU A 8 7.94 5.49 2.55
CA LEU A 8 7.01 4.61 1.86
C LEU A 8 7.14 3.15 2.32
N GLY A 9 8.38 2.68 2.56
CA GLY A 9 8.64 1.36 3.11
C GLY A 9 8.10 1.19 4.54
N TYR A 10 8.24 2.21 5.39
CA TYR A 10 7.65 2.20 6.73
C TYR A 10 6.12 2.19 6.69
N ALA A 11 5.52 2.95 5.77
CA ALA A 11 4.07 2.95 5.57
C ALA A 11 3.57 1.56 5.15
N ALA A 12 4.17 0.97 4.11
CA ALA A 12 3.84 -0.38 3.64
C ALA A 12 4.06 -1.45 4.73
N GLY A 13 5.14 -1.34 5.51
CA GLY A 13 5.40 -2.24 6.63
C GLY A 13 4.35 -2.13 7.74
N ALA A 14 3.95 -0.90 8.09
CA ALA A 14 2.89 -0.67 9.05
C ALA A 14 1.53 -1.22 8.57
N GLU A 15 1.19 -1.04 7.30
CA GLU A 15 -0.01 -1.62 6.69
C GLU A 15 0.01 -3.16 6.74
N ALA A 16 1.14 -3.79 6.43
CA ALA A 16 1.28 -5.25 6.50
C ALA A 16 1.11 -5.78 7.93
N ILE A 17 1.67 -5.11 8.93
CA ILE A 17 1.50 -5.48 10.35
C ILE A 17 0.04 -5.32 10.77
N MET A 18 -0.61 -4.22 10.39
CA MET A 18 -2.03 -4.00 10.68
C MET A 18 -2.91 -5.08 10.04
N LEU A 19 -2.63 -5.47 8.79
CA LEU A 19 -3.30 -6.58 8.11
C LEU A 19 -3.13 -7.89 8.86
N LEU A 20 -1.89 -8.23 9.21
CA LEU A 20 -1.57 -9.46 9.95
C LEU A 20 -2.39 -9.53 11.25
N LEU A 21 -2.36 -8.45 12.04
CA LEU A 21 -3.13 -8.34 13.26
C LEU A 21 -4.63 -8.52 13.02
N LEU A 22 -5.20 -7.89 11.98
CA LEU A 22 -6.63 -8.01 11.66
C LEU A 22 -7.05 -9.41 11.21
N THR A 23 -6.14 -10.16 10.58
CA THR A 23 -6.39 -11.50 10.06
C THR A 23 -6.23 -12.62 11.09
N LEU A 24 -5.64 -12.36 12.27
CA LEU A 24 -5.46 -13.37 13.30
C LEU A 24 -6.82 -13.85 13.86
N PRO A 25 -7.16 -15.15 13.74
CA PRO A 25 -8.38 -15.70 14.31
C PRO A 25 -8.26 -15.89 15.83
N GLY A 26 -9.31 -15.57 16.59
CA GLY A 26 -9.40 -15.88 18.04
C GLY A 26 -9.45 -14.68 19.00
N LEU A 27 -9.44 -13.44 18.51
CA LEU A 27 -9.44 -12.22 19.32
C LEU A 27 -10.76 -11.43 19.22
N ASP A 28 -11.93 -12.07 19.34
CA ASP A 28 -13.22 -11.41 19.05
C ASP A 28 -13.55 -10.23 19.98
N ALA A 29 -13.10 -10.26 21.25
CA ALA A 29 -13.22 -9.11 22.15
C ALA A 29 -12.25 -7.97 21.76
N LEU A 30 -11.04 -8.31 21.30
CA LEU A 30 -10.04 -7.34 20.84
C LEU A 30 -10.39 -6.76 19.47
N ARG A 31 -11.13 -7.51 18.65
CA ARG A 31 -11.53 -7.17 17.28
C ARG A 31 -12.22 -5.80 17.23
N ARG A 32 -13.11 -5.50 18.17
CA ARG A 32 -13.79 -4.17 18.24
C ARG A 32 -12.82 -3.03 18.52
N GLY A 33 -11.88 -3.23 19.44
CA GLY A 33 -10.82 -2.27 19.72
C GLY A 33 -9.89 -2.07 18.52
N MET A 34 -9.48 -3.17 17.88
CA MET A 34 -8.63 -3.16 16.69
C MET A 34 -9.28 -2.50 15.50
N ILE A 35 -10.59 -2.70 15.26
CA ILE A 35 -11.33 -2.00 14.21
C ILE A 35 -11.28 -0.48 14.44
N SER A 36 -11.44 -0.02 15.68
CA SER A 36 -11.37 1.41 16.00
C SER A 36 -9.97 2.00 15.76
N VAL A 37 -8.93 1.27 16.18
CA VAL A 37 -7.53 1.65 15.97
C VAL A 37 -7.20 1.68 14.48
N VAL A 38 -7.56 0.64 13.72
CA VAL A 38 -7.30 0.54 12.28
C VAL A 38 -8.06 1.62 11.53
N ARG A 39 -9.32 1.90 11.87
CA ARG A 39 -10.10 2.97 11.23
C ARG A 39 -9.55 4.36 11.54
N SER A 40 -9.04 4.56 12.75
CA SER A 40 -8.37 5.81 13.14
C SER A 40 -7.00 5.97 12.47
N ALA A 41 -6.27 4.87 12.27
CA ALA A 41 -4.99 4.85 11.55
C ALA A 41 -5.16 4.94 10.01
N LEU A 42 -6.28 4.46 9.47
CA LEU A 42 -6.58 4.54 8.04
C LEU A 42 -6.82 5.97 7.55
N LYS A 43 -7.37 6.81 8.44
CA LYS A 43 -7.69 8.22 8.16
C LYS A 43 -6.45 9.06 7.81
N PRO A 44 -5.33 9.01 8.55
CA PRO A 44 -4.07 9.63 8.14
C PRO A 44 -3.39 8.89 6.98
N MET A 45 -3.54 7.56 6.86
CA MET A 45 -2.99 6.77 5.74
C MET A 45 -3.62 7.13 4.37
N MET A 46 -4.82 7.72 4.33
CA MET A 46 -5.38 8.28 3.09
C MET A 46 -4.48 9.32 2.42
N SER A 47 -3.61 10.01 3.19
CA SER A 47 -2.63 10.96 2.64
C SER A 47 -1.45 10.29 1.93
N VAL A 48 -1.22 8.99 2.15
CA VAL A 48 -0.19 8.21 1.46
C VAL A 48 -0.58 7.97 0.00
N VAL A 49 -1.87 7.85 -0.32
CA VAL A 49 -2.37 7.66 -1.69
C VAL A 49 -1.99 8.81 -2.65
N PRO A 50 -2.26 10.09 -2.35
CA PRO A 50 -1.82 11.19 -3.22
C PRO A 50 -0.29 11.30 -3.28
N PHE A 51 0.43 10.93 -2.21
CA PHE A 51 1.90 10.87 -2.23
C PHE A 51 2.42 9.77 -3.18
N CYS A 52 1.82 8.58 -3.18
CA CYS A 52 2.10 7.51 -4.14
C CYS A 52 1.83 7.94 -5.59
N LEU A 53 0.72 8.66 -5.84
CA LEU A 53 0.39 9.18 -7.17
C LEU A 53 1.42 10.22 -7.65
N PHE A 54 1.87 11.11 -6.76
CA PHE A 54 2.94 12.06 -7.06
C PHE A 54 4.25 11.35 -7.42
N LEU A 55 4.63 10.30 -6.69
CA LEU A 55 5.83 9.51 -6.99
C LEU A 55 5.71 8.75 -8.32
N LEU A 56 4.53 8.20 -8.65
CA LEU A 56 4.28 7.60 -9.96
C LEU A 56 4.41 8.62 -11.08
N MET A 57 3.90 9.83 -10.88
CA MET A 57 4.00 10.89 -11.87
C MET A 57 5.45 11.40 -12.03
N ASP A 58 6.23 11.47 -10.95
CA ASP A 58 7.67 11.76 -11.02
C ASP A 58 8.45 10.65 -11.78
N ILE A 59 8.09 9.37 -11.57
CA ILE A 59 8.66 8.25 -12.33
C ILE A 59 8.28 8.34 -13.81
N TYR A 60 7.00 8.60 -14.11
CA TYR A 60 6.50 8.73 -15.48
C TYR A 60 7.18 9.89 -16.22
N TRP A 61 7.27 11.06 -15.57
CA TRP A 61 7.96 12.21 -16.13
C TRP A 61 9.46 11.95 -16.38
N LYS A 62 10.14 11.25 -15.47
CA LYS A 62 11.54 10.81 -15.66
C LYS A 62 11.71 9.75 -16.74
N TYR A 63 10.66 9.01 -17.08
CA TYR A 63 10.67 8.08 -18.19
C TYR A 63 10.51 8.83 -19.52
N GLU A 64 9.58 9.78 -19.58
CA GLU A 64 9.28 10.58 -20.78
C GLU A 64 10.41 11.56 -21.14
N MET A 65 10.97 12.28 -20.16
CA MET A 65 12.08 13.22 -20.37
C MET A 65 13.46 12.55 -20.47
N ARG A 66 13.51 11.23 -20.59
CA ARG A 66 14.76 10.50 -20.73
C ARG A 66 15.23 10.57 -22.19
N PRO A 67 16.47 11.01 -22.46
CA PRO A 67 17.03 10.92 -23.79
C PRO A 67 17.19 9.43 -24.16
N THR A 68 16.40 8.97 -25.12
CA THR A 68 16.56 7.67 -25.78
C THR A 68 17.73 7.75 -26.75
N CYS A 69 18.72 6.86 -26.58
CA CYS A 69 19.72 6.62 -27.62
C CYS A 69 19.06 5.78 -28.71
N ASP A 70 18.33 6.42 -29.64
CA ASP A 70 17.68 5.76 -30.78
C ASP A 70 18.64 5.50 -31.96
N ASP A 71 19.82 6.12 -31.97
CA ASP A 71 20.82 5.93 -33.02
C ASP A 71 21.85 4.84 -32.66
N GLU A 72 21.99 3.87 -33.57
CA GLU A 72 22.85 2.69 -33.50
C GLU A 72 24.36 3.02 -33.31
N HIS A 73 24.75 4.29 -33.42
CA HIS A 73 26.14 4.77 -33.36
C HIS A 73 26.39 5.90 -32.33
N ALA A 74 25.41 6.28 -31.50
CA ALA A 74 25.53 7.44 -30.61
C ALA A 74 25.94 7.14 -29.17
N CYS A 75 25.80 5.90 -28.67
CA CYS A 75 25.93 5.61 -27.24
C CYS A 75 27.16 4.71 -26.93
N THR A 76 28.08 5.19 -26.09
CA THR A 76 29.21 4.37 -25.60
C THR A 76 28.75 3.31 -24.59
N PRO A 77 29.44 2.15 -24.44
CA PRO A 77 29.03 1.08 -23.53
C PRO A 77 28.90 1.49 -22.05
N SER A 78 29.62 2.55 -21.63
CA SER A 78 29.49 3.14 -20.29
C SER A 78 28.16 3.88 -20.07
N GLU A 79 27.64 4.52 -21.12
CA GLU A 79 26.34 5.22 -21.11
C GLU A 79 25.18 4.22 -21.09
N HIS A 80 25.29 3.10 -21.82
CA HIS A 80 24.32 1.99 -21.75
C HIS A 80 24.21 1.37 -20.35
N LEU A 81 25.34 1.16 -19.66
CA LEU A 81 25.35 0.60 -18.31
C LEU A 81 24.72 1.57 -17.30
N ARG A 82 24.94 2.88 -17.48
CA ARG A 82 24.30 3.95 -16.70
C ARG A 82 22.79 4.03 -16.98
N HIS A 83 22.40 3.74 -18.23
CA HIS A 83 21.01 3.63 -18.67
C HIS A 83 20.29 2.47 -17.97
N GLN A 84 20.85 1.27 -18.03
CA GLN A 84 20.32 0.05 -17.38
C GLN A 84 20.21 0.22 -15.85
N LYS A 85 21.22 0.82 -15.21
CA LYS A 85 21.23 1.06 -13.76
C LYS A 85 20.13 2.02 -13.30
N SER A 86 19.79 3.03 -14.11
CA SER A 86 18.73 3.98 -13.79
C SER A 86 17.33 3.43 -14.07
N ILE A 87 17.17 2.55 -15.08
CA ILE A 87 15.92 1.80 -15.30
C ILE A 87 15.66 0.86 -14.13
N MET A 88 16.65 0.05 -13.71
CA MET A 88 16.46 -0.91 -12.62
C MET A 88 16.18 -0.21 -11.27
N LYS A 89 16.67 1.02 -11.08
CA LYS A 89 16.35 1.85 -9.91
C LYS A 89 14.89 2.33 -9.92
N SER A 90 14.36 2.70 -11.09
CA SER A 90 12.96 3.11 -11.27
C SER A 90 11.98 1.94 -11.11
N GLN A 91 12.31 0.77 -11.67
CA GLN A 91 11.48 -0.44 -11.59
C GLN A 91 11.23 -0.88 -10.14
N ARG A 92 12.27 -0.90 -9.31
CA ARG A 92 12.15 -1.24 -7.87
C ARG A 92 11.24 -0.26 -7.12
N ASN A 93 11.32 1.01 -7.48
CA ASN A 93 10.53 2.09 -6.90
C ASN A 93 9.05 2.01 -7.31
N ALA A 94 8.77 1.73 -8.59
CA ALA A 94 7.42 1.49 -9.08
C ALA A 94 6.78 0.26 -8.41
N LEU A 95 7.56 -0.82 -8.25
CA LEU A 95 7.10 -2.03 -7.55
C LEU A 95 6.79 -1.76 -6.07
N LEU A 96 7.57 -0.89 -5.41
CA LEU A 96 7.31 -0.47 -4.03
C LEU A 96 5.99 0.31 -3.92
N ILE A 97 5.72 1.22 -4.86
CA ILE A 97 4.48 2.01 -4.89
C ILE A 97 3.27 1.10 -5.16
N ALA A 98 3.39 0.20 -6.14
CA ALA A 98 2.34 -0.77 -6.46
C ALA A 98 2.03 -1.65 -5.24
N ALA A 99 3.06 -2.13 -4.53
CA ALA A 99 2.89 -2.91 -3.31
C ALA A 99 2.19 -2.11 -2.20
N ALA A 100 2.58 -0.86 -1.96
CA ALA A 100 1.93 0.01 -0.96
C ALA A 100 0.45 0.25 -1.30
N LEU A 101 0.12 0.56 -2.56
CA LEU A 101 -1.27 0.75 -2.98
C LEU A 101 -2.11 -0.53 -2.84
N LEU A 102 -1.54 -1.69 -3.18
CA LEU A 102 -2.21 -2.98 -3.03
C LEU A 102 -2.44 -3.32 -1.55
N LEU A 103 -1.45 -3.11 -0.68
CA LEU A 103 -1.59 -3.33 0.77
C LEU A 103 -2.66 -2.44 1.38
N TYR A 104 -2.66 -1.15 1.04
CA TYR A 104 -3.72 -0.21 1.43
C TYR A 104 -5.10 -0.70 0.99
N TRP A 105 -5.24 -1.15 -0.26
CA TRP A 105 -6.51 -1.66 -0.79
C TRP A 105 -7.02 -2.90 -0.04
N ILE A 106 -6.12 -3.86 0.23
CA ILE A 106 -6.45 -5.06 0.99
C ILE A 106 -6.86 -4.66 2.41
N LEU A 107 -6.12 -3.77 3.06
CA LEU A 107 -6.42 -3.32 4.42
C LEU A 107 -7.78 -2.61 4.51
N PHE A 108 -8.11 -1.76 3.54
CA PHE A 108 -9.44 -1.16 3.44
C PHE A 108 -10.53 -2.22 3.26
N SER A 109 -10.32 -3.18 2.36
CA SER A 109 -11.27 -4.25 2.05
C SER A 109 -11.53 -5.16 3.27
N VAL A 110 -10.46 -5.62 3.94
CA VAL A 110 -10.56 -6.47 5.13
C VAL A 110 -11.22 -5.71 6.28
N THR A 111 -10.86 -4.45 6.50
CA THR A 111 -11.50 -3.63 7.54
C THR A 111 -13.00 -3.48 7.31
N SER A 112 -13.42 -3.21 6.06
CA SER A 112 -14.84 -3.14 5.67
C SER A 112 -15.58 -4.46 5.90
N LEU A 113 -14.94 -5.58 5.55
CA LEU A 113 -15.50 -6.92 5.74
C LEU A 113 -15.65 -7.26 7.23
N VAL A 114 -14.65 -6.95 8.04
CA VAL A 114 -14.68 -7.17 9.49
C VAL A 114 -15.77 -6.35 10.17
N VAL A 115 -15.98 -5.09 9.75
CA VAL A 115 -17.09 -4.26 10.24
C VAL A 115 -18.45 -4.88 9.89
N LYS A 116 -18.62 -5.40 8.67
CA LYS A 116 -19.84 -6.09 8.25
C LYS A 116 -20.08 -7.36 9.08
N LEU A 117 -19.02 -8.12 9.36
CA LEU A 117 -19.08 -9.30 10.23
C LEU A 117 -19.56 -8.95 11.65
N ASP A 118 -18.99 -7.94 12.30
CA ASP A 118 -19.41 -7.53 13.65
C ASP A 118 -20.87 -7.06 13.65
N HIS A 119 -21.32 -6.34 12.61
CA HIS A 119 -22.71 -5.92 12.50
C HIS A 119 -23.68 -7.11 12.33
N LEU A 120 -23.30 -8.11 11.52
CA LEU A 120 -24.08 -9.34 11.34
C LEU A 120 -24.15 -10.15 12.64
N GLN A 121 -23.03 -10.29 13.35
CA GLN A 121 -22.98 -11.02 14.61
C GLN A 121 -23.86 -10.38 15.68
N GLN A 122 -23.86 -9.06 15.80
CA GLN A 122 -24.77 -8.34 16.69
C GLN A 122 -26.25 -8.55 16.35
N ARG A 123 -26.59 -8.71 15.06
CA ARG A 123 -27.98 -9.02 14.64
C ARG A 123 -28.37 -10.44 15.02
N VAL A 124 -27.47 -11.40 14.84
CA VAL A 124 -27.68 -12.79 15.25
C VAL A 124 -27.88 -12.89 16.77
N ASP A 125 -27.04 -12.22 17.56
CA ASP A 125 -27.16 -12.21 19.03
C ASP A 125 -28.49 -11.61 19.50
N LYS A 126 -28.98 -10.57 18.83
CA LYS A 126 -30.29 -9.95 19.12
C LYS A 126 -31.47 -10.85 18.77
N LEU A 127 -31.36 -11.64 17.70
CA LEU A 127 -32.38 -12.61 17.30
C LEU A 127 -32.41 -13.77 18.29
N LYS A 128 -31.25 -14.31 18.65
CA LYS A 128 -31.14 -15.40 19.63
C LYS A 128 -31.76 -15.04 20.99
N LYS A 129 -31.49 -13.84 21.51
CA LYS A 129 -32.10 -13.33 22.75
C LYS A 129 -33.61 -13.07 22.68
N ARG A 130 -34.21 -13.10 21.49
CA ARG A 130 -35.67 -12.94 21.30
C ARG A 130 -36.36 -14.31 21.24
N ASP A 131 -35.63 -15.36 20.85
CA ASP A 131 -36.13 -16.73 20.74
C ASP A 131 -35.95 -17.53 22.06
N ASP A 132 -35.05 -17.08 22.95
CA ASP A 132 -34.89 -17.54 24.35
C ASP A 132 -35.79 -16.75 25.32
#